data_AF-A0A6L7A0K2-F1
#
_entry.id   AF-A0A6L7A0K2-F1
#
_cell.length_a   1.000
_cell.length_b   1.000
_cell.length_c   1.000
_cell.angle_alpha   90.00
_cell.angle_beta   90.00
_cell.angle_gamma   90.00
#
_symmetry.space_group_name_H-M   'P 1'
#
loop_
_entity.id
_entity.type
_entity.pdbx_description
1 polymer ?
#
loop_
_entity_poly.entity_id
_entity_poly.type
_entity_poly.pdbx_seq_one_letter_code
_entity_poly.pdbx_strand_id
1 'polypeptide(L)'
;VSPAGVWRNRSHDPLGSDTRGAAAYDESYADTRRWVEQGLLDYIAPQIYWPFSRSAARYDVLAKWWADVVKPTRTRLYIGIAFYKVGEPSKIEPDWMINGGVPELKKQLDLNDAVPEISGTILFREDYLNKPQTQQAVSYLQSRWGS
;
A
#
# COMPACT_ATOMS: atom_id res chain seq x y z
N VAL A 1 13.26 1.53 3.67
CA VAL A 1 13.24 0.38 2.73
C VAL A 1 11.81 0.15 2.22
N SER A 2 11.61 -0.19 0.94
CA SER A 2 10.27 -0.44 0.36
C SER A 2 10.12 -1.91 -0.11
N PRO A 3 9.61 -2.82 0.74
CA PRO A 3 9.43 -4.22 0.38
C PRO A 3 8.10 -4.46 -0.34
N ALA A 4 7.90 -5.68 -0.87
CA ALA A 4 6.59 -6.11 -1.33
C ALA A 4 5.57 -6.08 -0.18
N GLY A 5 4.29 -5.82 -0.50
CA GLY A 5 3.26 -5.56 0.49
C GLY A 5 2.91 -6.74 1.40
N VAL A 6 3.08 -7.98 0.93
CA VAL A 6 2.88 -9.19 1.74
C VAL A 6 4.24 -9.66 2.25
N TRP A 7 4.46 -9.62 3.57
CA TRP A 7 5.65 -10.25 4.18
C TRP A 7 5.52 -11.77 4.16
N ARG A 8 4.48 -12.30 4.83
CA ARG A 8 4.05 -13.71 4.80
C ARG A 8 2.52 -13.81 4.89
N ASN A 9 1.99 -14.89 4.35
CA ASN A 9 0.57 -15.25 4.48
C ASN A 9 0.33 -15.96 5.82
N ARG A 10 -0.80 -15.70 6.47
CA ARG A 10 -1.17 -16.34 7.74
C ARG A 10 -1.20 -17.87 7.67
N SER A 11 -1.49 -18.43 6.50
CA SER A 11 -1.46 -19.87 6.26
C SER A 11 -0.07 -20.51 6.36
N HIS A 12 1.00 -19.71 6.21
CA HIS A 12 2.39 -20.17 6.29
C HIS A 12 3.05 -19.76 7.62
N ASP A 13 2.58 -18.66 8.24
CA ASP A 13 3.08 -18.15 9.51
C ASP A 13 1.93 -17.50 10.29
N PRO A 14 1.60 -17.91 11.53
CA PRO A 14 0.52 -17.31 12.33
C PRO A 14 0.64 -15.79 12.52
N LEU A 15 1.86 -15.24 12.44
CA LEU A 15 2.14 -13.81 12.57
C LEU A 15 1.98 -13.06 11.24
N GLY A 16 1.77 -13.78 10.14
CA GLY A 16 1.54 -13.25 8.81
C GLY A 16 0.18 -12.55 8.66
N SER A 17 0.07 -11.79 7.58
CA SER A 17 -1.16 -11.10 7.20
C SER A 17 -2.22 -12.09 6.70
N ASP A 18 -3.51 -11.76 6.89
CA ASP A 18 -4.63 -12.58 6.38
C ASP A 18 -4.81 -12.39 4.86
N THR A 19 -3.82 -12.88 4.12
CA THR A 19 -3.71 -12.78 2.66
C THR A 19 -3.30 -14.13 2.05
N ARG A 20 -3.33 -14.18 0.71
CA ARG A 20 -2.92 -15.32 -0.13
C ARG A 20 -2.03 -14.83 -1.29
N GLY A 21 -1.30 -13.73 -1.08
CA GLY A 21 -0.47 -13.10 -2.11
C GLY A 21 0.94 -13.69 -2.18
N ALA A 22 1.70 -13.33 -3.22
CA ALA A 22 3.12 -13.63 -3.31
C ALA A 22 3.87 -13.00 -2.13
N ALA A 23 4.53 -13.81 -1.32
CA ALA A 23 5.11 -13.41 -0.04
C ALA A 23 6.60 -13.04 -0.20
N ALA A 24 6.97 -11.83 0.20
CA ALA A 24 8.32 -11.28 0.08
C ALA A 24 9.38 -12.12 0.80
N TYR A 25 9.02 -12.73 1.94
CA TYR A 25 9.92 -13.56 2.72
C TYR A 25 10.29 -14.85 1.96
N ASP A 26 9.28 -15.51 1.39
CA ASP A 26 9.44 -16.82 0.76
C ASP A 26 10.10 -16.72 -0.64
N GLU A 27 10.00 -15.56 -1.30
CA GLU A 27 10.59 -15.34 -2.64
C GLU A 27 11.96 -14.63 -2.60
N SER A 28 12.22 -13.78 -1.61
CA SER A 28 13.37 -12.85 -1.64
C SER A 28 14.25 -12.89 -0.39
N TYR A 29 13.99 -13.79 0.57
CA TYR A 29 14.68 -13.87 1.86
C TYR A 29 14.70 -12.55 2.66
N ALA A 30 13.74 -11.66 2.39
CA ALA A 30 13.66 -10.34 3.01
C ALA A 30 12.78 -10.39 4.27
N ASP A 31 13.39 -10.60 5.43
CA ASP A 31 12.70 -10.60 6.73
C ASP A 31 12.46 -9.18 7.25
N THR A 32 11.63 -8.45 6.51
CA THR A 32 11.32 -7.05 6.75
C THR A 32 10.60 -6.82 8.07
N ARG A 33 9.83 -7.80 8.55
CA ARG A 33 9.24 -7.75 9.90
C ARG A 33 10.32 -7.74 10.97
N ARG A 34 11.29 -8.65 10.90
CA ARG A 34 12.42 -8.68 11.85
C ARG A 34 13.24 -7.40 11.82
N TRP A 35 13.45 -6.80 10.65
CA TRP A 35 14.17 -5.52 10.55
C TRP A 35 13.46 -4.39 11.29
N VAL A 36 12.13 -4.35 11.22
CA VAL A 36 11.30 -3.40 11.97
C VAL A 36 11.37 -3.69 13.47
N GLU A 37 11.13 -4.93 13.88
CA GLU A 37 11.12 -5.32 15.30
C GLU A 37 12.46 -5.08 16.01
N GLN A 38 13.56 -5.21 15.29
CA GLN A 38 14.92 -4.93 15.79
C GLN A 38 15.31 -3.45 15.70
N GLY A 39 14.45 -2.59 15.13
CA GLY A 39 14.73 -1.15 14.98
C GLY A 39 15.86 -0.85 13.99
N LEU A 40 16.08 -1.70 12.99
CA LEU A 40 17.16 -1.52 12.00
C LEU A 40 16.83 -0.47 10.94
N LEU A 41 15.57 -0.01 10.87
CA LEU A 41 15.08 0.91 9.85
C LEU A 41 14.48 2.16 10.50
N ASP A 42 14.86 3.34 10.00
CA ASP A 42 14.17 4.59 10.32
C ASP A 42 12.75 4.62 9.75
N TYR A 43 12.55 3.96 8.60
CA TYR A 43 11.25 3.83 7.97
C TYR A 43 11.12 2.57 7.10
N ILE A 44 9.88 2.11 6.96
CA ILE A 44 9.47 1.06 6.03
C ILE A 44 8.33 1.55 5.13
N ALA A 45 8.35 1.10 3.88
CA ALA A 45 7.42 1.52 2.84
C ALA A 45 6.83 0.35 2.03
N PRO A 46 6.00 -0.51 2.62
CA PRO A 46 5.42 -1.66 1.92
C PRO A 46 4.62 -1.24 0.67
N GLN A 47 4.83 -1.98 -0.42
CA GLN A 47 4.16 -1.79 -1.70
C GLN A 47 2.79 -2.47 -1.69
N ILE A 48 1.75 -1.76 -1.25
CA ILE A 48 0.37 -2.27 -1.19
C ILE A 48 -0.35 -1.88 -2.48
N TYR A 49 -0.14 -2.69 -3.53
CA TYR A 49 -0.52 -2.37 -4.91
C TYR A 49 -1.85 -2.99 -5.38
N TRP A 50 -2.70 -3.36 -4.42
CA TRP A 50 -3.96 -4.05 -4.67
C TRP A 50 -5.12 -3.24 -4.11
N PRO A 51 -6.30 -3.29 -4.75
CA PRO A 51 -7.47 -2.55 -4.29
C PRO A 51 -8.14 -3.22 -3.08
N PHE A 52 -9.09 -2.52 -2.46
CA PHE A 52 -9.94 -3.06 -1.39
C PHE A 52 -10.78 -4.28 -1.83
N SER A 53 -11.04 -4.46 -3.11
CA SER A 53 -11.81 -5.61 -3.63
C SER A 53 -10.96 -6.88 -3.80
N ARG A 54 -9.62 -6.76 -3.82
CA ARG A 54 -8.72 -7.88 -4.06
C ARG A 54 -8.59 -8.74 -2.81
N SER A 55 -9.51 -9.70 -2.65
CA SER A 55 -9.57 -10.57 -1.46
C SER A 55 -8.27 -11.33 -1.13
N ALA A 56 -7.42 -11.61 -2.12
CA ALA A 56 -6.15 -12.28 -1.90
C ALA A 56 -5.06 -11.38 -1.28
N ALA A 57 -5.16 -10.06 -1.39
CA ALA A 57 -4.15 -9.12 -0.91
C ALA A 57 -4.79 -7.76 -0.60
N ARG A 58 -5.86 -7.79 0.22
CA ARG A 58 -6.77 -6.65 0.40
C ARG A 58 -6.02 -5.47 1.05
N TYR A 59 -6.19 -4.27 0.49
CA TYR A 59 -5.44 -3.08 0.90
C TYR A 59 -5.49 -2.82 2.42
N ASP A 60 -6.69 -2.80 3.00
CA ASP A 60 -6.90 -2.50 4.41
C ASP A 60 -6.31 -3.55 5.36
N VAL A 61 -6.37 -4.83 4.97
CA VAL A 61 -5.78 -5.92 5.73
C VAL A 61 -4.27 -5.74 5.82
N LEU A 62 -3.63 -5.40 4.70
CA LEU A 62 -2.19 -5.19 4.65
C LEU A 62 -1.77 -3.90 5.35
N ALA A 63 -2.49 -2.80 5.14
CA ALA A 63 -2.17 -1.51 5.76
C ALA A 63 -2.25 -1.60 7.29
N LYS A 64 -3.31 -2.22 7.83
CA LYS A 64 -3.46 -2.44 9.28
C LYS A 64 -2.45 -3.43 9.84
N TRP A 65 -2.13 -4.49 9.10
CA TRP A 65 -1.10 -5.44 9.53
C TRP A 65 0.28 -4.77 9.66
N TRP A 66 0.67 -3.94 8.68
CA TRP A 66 1.91 -3.18 8.76
C TRP A 66 1.89 -2.14 9.88
N ALA A 67 0.75 -1.50 10.15
CA ALA A 67 0.57 -0.61 11.29
C ALA A 67 0.83 -1.35 12.61
N ASP A 68 0.27 -2.55 12.79
CA ASP A 68 0.50 -3.38 13.96
C ASP A 68 1.98 -3.77 14.13
N VAL A 69 2.69 -4.05 13.02
CA VAL A 69 4.12 -4.39 13.03
C VAL A 69 4.98 -3.20 13.50
N VAL A 70 4.69 -1.98 13.06
CA VAL A 70 5.49 -0.81 13.46
C VAL A 70 5.11 -0.25 14.83
N LYS A 71 3.89 -0.49 15.31
CA LYS A 71 3.32 0.10 16.54
C LYS A 71 4.21 0.03 17.78
N PRO A 72 4.90 -1.09 18.11
CA PRO A 72 5.77 -1.14 19.28
C PRO A 72 7.18 -0.59 19.03
N THR A 73 7.43 0.03 17.88
CA THR A 73 8.78 0.42 17.42
C THR A 73 8.87 1.93 17.17
N ARG A 74 10.06 2.40 16.79
CA ARG A 74 10.28 3.78 16.32
C ARG A 74 10.33 3.90 14.78
N THR A 75 10.15 2.79 14.07
CA THR A 75 10.19 2.77 12.61
C THR A 75 8.94 3.44 12.05
N ARG A 76 9.13 4.46 11.20
CA ARG A 76 8.00 5.13 10.53
C ARG A 76 7.42 4.25 9.42
N LEU A 77 6.10 4.24 9.29
CA LEU A 77 5.41 3.54 8.22
C LEU A 77 4.93 4.51 7.14
N TYR A 78 5.29 4.25 5.90
CA TYR A 78 4.72 4.91 4.72
C TYR A 78 4.05 3.85 3.83
N ILE A 79 2.91 4.13 3.21
CA ILE A 79 2.28 3.13 2.33
C ILE A 79 2.59 3.44 0.86
N GLY A 80 3.11 2.46 0.14
CA GLY A 80 3.27 2.54 -1.32
C GLY A 80 1.96 2.24 -2.03
N ILE A 81 1.42 3.21 -2.77
CA ILE A 81 0.21 3.07 -3.61
C ILE A 81 0.60 2.87 -5.07
N ALA A 82 -0.10 1.96 -5.76
CA ALA A 82 0.06 1.69 -7.19
C ALA A 82 -0.60 2.77 -8.07
N PHE A 83 -0.09 4.00 -8.00
CA PHE A 83 -0.64 5.12 -8.77
C PHE A 83 -0.63 4.85 -10.28
N TYR A 84 0.33 4.05 -10.77
CA TYR A 84 0.39 3.61 -12.16
C TYR A 84 -0.82 2.78 -12.64
N LYS A 85 -1.58 2.16 -11.73
CA LYS A 85 -2.79 1.41 -12.07
C LYS A 85 -4.02 2.30 -12.21
N VAL A 86 -3.98 3.52 -11.67
CA VAL A 86 -5.12 4.44 -11.69
C VAL A 86 -5.49 4.79 -13.13
N GLY A 87 -6.75 4.59 -13.48
CA GLY A 87 -7.27 4.78 -14.84
C GLY A 87 -6.85 3.68 -15.84
N GLU A 88 -6.03 2.70 -15.44
CA GLU A 88 -5.56 1.64 -16.32
C GLU A 88 -6.60 0.52 -16.49
N PRO A 89 -6.89 0.08 -17.72
CA PRO A 89 -7.83 -1.00 -17.95
C PRO A 89 -7.45 -2.32 -17.29
N SER A 90 -8.32 -2.82 -16.39
CA SER A 90 -8.13 -4.12 -15.75
C SER A 90 -9.45 -4.85 -15.54
N LYS A 91 -9.58 -6.06 -16.09
CA LYS A 91 -10.73 -6.93 -15.85
C LYS A 91 -10.74 -7.53 -14.44
N ILE A 92 -9.55 -7.68 -13.84
CA ILE A 92 -9.37 -8.36 -12.55
C ILE A 92 -9.35 -7.38 -11.37
N GLU A 93 -9.10 -6.09 -11.63
CA GLU A 93 -9.07 -5.01 -10.64
C GLU A 93 -9.79 -3.77 -11.21
N PRO A 94 -11.10 -3.86 -11.49
CA PRO A 94 -11.83 -2.80 -12.20
C PRO A 94 -11.96 -1.50 -11.38
N ASP A 95 -11.79 -1.55 -10.06
CA ASP A 95 -11.91 -0.39 -9.16
C ASP A 95 -10.93 0.73 -9.52
N TRP A 96 -9.77 0.38 -10.08
CA TRP A 96 -8.79 1.36 -10.56
C TRP A 96 -9.29 2.17 -11.78
N MET A 97 -10.33 1.73 -12.48
CA MET A 97 -10.91 2.44 -13.63
C MET A 97 -12.12 3.30 -13.29
N ILE A 98 -12.87 2.92 -12.24
CA ILE A 98 -14.17 3.55 -11.93
C ILE A 98 -13.93 5.05 -11.68
N ASN A 99 -14.59 5.91 -12.45
CA ASN A 99 -14.43 7.37 -12.36
C ASN A 99 -12.96 7.82 -12.32
N GLY A 100 -12.15 7.31 -13.26
CA GLY A 100 -10.72 7.62 -13.35
C GLY A 100 -9.88 7.07 -12.19
N GLY A 101 -10.39 6.07 -11.46
CA GLY A 101 -9.73 5.45 -10.31
C GLY A 101 -9.72 6.30 -9.03
N VAL A 102 -10.36 7.47 -9.06
CA VAL A 102 -10.43 8.39 -7.93
C VAL A 102 -11.11 7.77 -6.69
N PRO A 103 -12.22 7.01 -6.81
CA PRO A 103 -12.87 6.42 -5.64
C PRO A 103 -11.97 5.45 -4.86
N GLU A 104 -11.24 4.58 -5.57
CA GLU A 104 -10.32 3.62 -4.94
C GLU A 104 -9.12 4.35 -4.32
N LEU A 105 -8.50 5.30 -5.05
CA LEU A 105 -7.40 6.10 -4.52
C LEU A 105 -7.82 6.89 -3.26
N LYS A 106 -8.99 7.54 -3.30
CA LYS A 106 -9.55 8.26 -2.15
C LYS A 106 -9.70 7.34 -0.96
N LYS A 107 -10.27 6.14 -1.16
CA LYS A 107 -10.50 5.17 -0.08
C LYS A 107 -9.18 4.70 0.56
N GLN A 108 -8.14 4.50 -0.23
CA GLN A 108 -6.80 4.16 0.27
C GLN A 108 -6.19 5.30 1.09
N LEU A 109 -6.26 6.55 0.61
CA LEU A 109 -5.75 7.71 1.33
C LEU A 109 -6.54 8.01 2.60
N ASP A 110 -7.86 7.88 2.56
CA ASP A 110 -8.72 8.06 3.75
C ASP A 110 -8.38 7.02 4.83
N LEU A 111 -8.13 5.76 4.45
CA LEU A 111 -7.69 4.75 5.41
C LEU A 111 -6.31 5.09 5.99
N ASN A 112 -5.36 5.52 5.14
CA ASN A 112 -4.02 5.86 5.59
C ASN A 112 -4.05 7.00 6.61
N ASP A 113 -4.84 8.04 6.38
CA ASP A 113 -4.99 9.17 7.31
C ASP A 113 -5.71 8.77 8.61
N ALA A 114 -6.56 7.75 8.58
CA ALA A 114 -7.32 7.28 9.74
C ALA A 114 -6.53 6.34 10.66
N VAL A 115 -5.41 5.77 10.21
CA VAL A 115 -4.57 4.85 11.01
C VAL A 115 -3.37 5.63 11.55
N PRO A 116 -3.29 5.90 12.87
CA PRO A 116 -2.26 6.77 13.45
C PRO A 116 -0.82 6.35 13.18
N GLU A 117 -0.58 5.04 13.04
CA GLU A 117 0.74 4.49 12.76
C GLU A 117 1.22 4.76 11.32
N ILE A 118 0.32 5.08 10.38
CA ILE A 118 0.67 5.40 9.00
C ILE A 118 1.09 6.88 8.91
N SER A 119 2.38 7.10 8.70
CA SER A 119 3.01 8.44 8.69
C SER A 119 3.01 9.12 7.31
N GLY A 120 2.47 8.46 6.28
CA GLY A 120 2.33 9.06 4.96
C GLY A 120 2.18 8.02 3.83
N THR A 121 2.20 8.52 2.61
CA THR A 121 1.95 7.73 1.39
C THR A 121 3.02 8.03 0.33
N ILE A 122 3.41 7.01 -0.44
CA ILE A 122 4.32 7.11 -1.58
C ILE A 122 3.57 6.65 -2.83
N LEU A 123 3.51 7.50 -3.85
CA LEU A 123 2.85 7.18 -5.12
C LEU A 123 3.87 6.58 -6.09
N PHE A 124 3.65 5.34 -6.52
CA PHE A 124 4.47 4.72 -7.56
C PHE A 124 3.77 4.83 -8.92
N ARG A 125 4.29 5.57 -9.91
CA ARG A 125 5.55 6.35 -9.92
C ARG A 125 5.35 7.72 -10.56
N GLU A 126 6.33 8.59 -10.39
CA GLU A 126 6.31 10.01 -10.80
C GLU A 126 5.80 10.24 -12.25
N ASP A 127 6.24 9.44 -13.22
CA ASP A 127 5.81 9.55 -14.63
C ASP A 127 4.28 9.54 -14.80
N TYR A 128 3.54 8.90 -13.88
CA TYR A 128 2.07 8.87 -13.90
C TYR A 128 1.41 10.14 -13.36
N LEU A 129 2.15 11.11 -12.83
CA LEU A 129 1.60 12.44 -12.52
C LEU A 129 1.27 13.25 -13.78
N ASN A 130 1.84 12.87 -14.93
CA ASN A 130 1.68 13.60 -16.19
C ASN A 130 0.93 12.81 -17.28
N LYS A 131 0.49 11.57 -17.00
CA LYS A 131 -0.22 10.76 -18.00
C LYS A 131 -1.67 11.23 -18.17
N PRO A 132 -2.25 11.12 -19.38
CA PRO A 132 -3.66 11.44 -19.60
C PRO A 132 -4.62 10.61 -18.73
N GLN A 133 -4.31 9.33 -18.50
CA GLN A 133 -5.20 8.41 -17.77
C GLN A 133 -5.39 8.77 -16.28
N THR A 134 -4.43 9.47 -15.68
CA THR A 134 -4.40 9.79 -14.26
C THR A 134 -4.81 11.23 -13.95
N GLN A 135 -5.16 12.05 -14.95
CA GLN A 135 -5.42 13.48 -14.76
C GLN A 135 -6.50 13.75 -13.71
N GLN A 136 -7.60 12.98 -13.71
CA GLN A 136 -8.65 13.13 -12.69
C GLN A 136 -8.13 12.85 -11.28
N ALA A 137 -7.27 11.85 -11.12
CA ALA A 137 -6.65 11.53 -9.84
C ALA A 137 -5.63 12.59 -9.42
N VAL A 138 -4.88 13.17 -10.34
CA VAL A 138 -3.96 14.28 -10.06
C VAL A 138 -4.74 15.52 -9.59
N SER A 139 -5.81 15.89 -10.29
CA SER A 139 -6.69 16.99 -9.85
C SER A 139 -7.27 16.75 -8.46
N TYR A 140 -7.67 15.51 -8.17
CA TYR A 140 -8.11 15.11 -6.84
C TYR A 140 -7.00 15.29 -5.78
N LEU A 141 -5.77 14.83 -6.05
CA LEU A 141 -4.65 14.98 -5.13
C LEU A 141 -4.30 16.44 -4.86
N GLN A 142 -4.31 17.29 -5.90
CA GLN A 142 -4.12 18.74 -5.76
C GLN A 142 -5.22 19.37 -4.90
N SER A 143 -6.47 18.95 -5.04
CA SER A 143 -7.56 19.43 -4.17
C SER A 143 -7.42 18.98 -2.72
N ARG A 144 -6.82 17.80 -2.49
CA ARG A 144 -6.62 17.23 -1.15
C ARG A 144 -5.46 17.89 -0.40
N TRP A 145 -4.36 18.18 -1.09
CA TRP A 145 -3.08 18.57 -0.47
C TRP A 145 -2.48 19.90 -0.97
N GLY A 146 -3.08 20.54 -1.97
CA GLY A 146 -2.53 21.73 -2.63
C GLY A 146 -2.85 23.08 -1.96
N SER A 147 -3.27 23.08 -0.69
CA SER A 147 -3.55 24.28 0.11
C SER A 147 -2.38 24.67 0.99
#